data_AF-A0A920N922-F1
#
_entry.id   AF-A0A920N922-F1
#
_cell.length_a   1.000
_cell.length_b   1.000
_cell.length_c   1.000
_cell.angle_alpha   90.00
_cell.angle_beta   90.00
_cell.angle_gamma   90.00
#
_symmetry.space_group_name_H-M   'P 1'
#
loop_
_entity.id
_entity.type
_entity.pdbx_description
1 polymer ?
#
loop_
_entity_poly.entity_id
_entity_poly.type
_entity_poly.pdbx_seq_one_letter_code
_entity_poly.pdbx_strand_id
1 'polypeptide(L)'
;MTQVVSNLGKAADSKQFAGVEKDGNKITVRTTVPRPDLPFLNQSQNAQGTGPEVMPKEYTLGLGDGDACAGFDAYEKAPIGNGAMKVTDFVQEQKYEYERFVDYYWTKENGFSEDRTYKFEKLVLEVVPEDSTRVAALAAGDADLIEGNVLMIPDIEAISGTQISWQDESAYNWVVMVDCWEVDMWCYDKRVRQAVEMAIDRKTIVDNLYGRGGTMKGWGHVTPNSMGYSEALDPPAYDLDKAIALLKEAGIEDGKWKGEQVKFSIYTWEAGDTPFFLSSRSCSEMRGWKTLGSMWM
;
A
#
# COMPACT_ATOMS: atom_id res chain seq x y z
N MET A 1 -9.41 -24.52 5.48
CA MET A 1 -7.97 -24.84 5.37
C MET A 1 -7.59 -25.94 4.36
N THR A 2 -8.53 -26.51 3.58
CA THR A 2 -8.22 -27.48 2.50
C THR A 2 -7.57 -26.84 1.26
N GLN A 3 -7.32 -25.52 1.29
CA GLN A 3 -7.09 -24.70 0.10
C GLN A 3 -5.89 -23.73 0.19
N VAL A 4 -4.96 -23.89 1.14
CA VAL A 4 -3.59 -23.34 0.92
C VAL A 4 -3.03 -23.91 -0.39
N VAL A 5 -3.44 -25.13 -0.71
CA VAL A 5 -3.12 -25.93 -1.90
C VAL A 5 -3.56 -25.31 -3.23
N SER A 6 -4.75 -24.68 -3.34
CA SER A 6 -5.25 -24.26 -4.68
C SER A 6 -4.89 -22.84 -5.10
N ASN A 7 -4.72 -21.91 -4.15
CA ASN A 7 -4.27 -20.56 -4.52
C ASN A 7 -2.78 -20.56 -4.85
N LEU A 8 -1.99 -21.38 -4.15
CA LEU A 8 -0.64 -21.76 -4.61
C LEU A 8 -0.66 -22.51 -5.94
N GLY A 9 -1.75 -23.22 -6.25
CA GLY A 9 -1.98 -23.90 -7.52
C GLY A 9 -2.32 -22.99 -8.70
N LYS A 10 -2.74 -21.74 -8.49
CA LYS A 10 -2.90 -20.72 -9.55
C LYS A 10 -1.71 -19.75 -9.61
N ALA A 11 -1.03 -19.53 -8.49
CA ALA A 11 0.36 -19.02 -8.50
C ALA A 11 1.37 -20.06 -9.07
N ALA A 12 0.92 -21.30 -9.32
CA ALA A 12 1.63 -22.34 -10.05
C ALA A 12 1.70 -22.08 -11.57
N ASP A 13 1.31 -20.90 -12.05
CA ASP A 13 1.80 -20.38 -13.34
C ASP A 13 3.30 -20.04 -13.31
N SER A 14 3.93 -20.02 -12.14
CA SER A 14 5.38 -20.14 -12.09
C SER A 14 5.76 -21.60 -12.29
N LYS A 15 6.63 -21.89 -13.27
CA LYS A 15 7.27 -23.19 -13.56
C LYS A 15 8.07 -23.80 -12.38
N GLN A 16 7.89 -23.25 -11.19
CA GLN A 16 8.72 -23.37 -9.99
C GLN A 16 8.02 -24.13 -8.86
N PHE A 17 6.71 -24.41 -8.96
CA PHE A 17 5.97 -25.25 -8.01
C PHE A 17 5.73 -26.66 -8.56
N ALA A 18 6.02 -27.67 -7.74
CA ALA A 18 5.83 -29.08 -8.07
C ALA A 18 4.50 -29.64 -7.54
N GLY A 19 3.95 -29.02 -6.48
CA GLY A 19 2.64 -29.39 -5.93
C GLY A 19 2.49 -28.99 -4.47
N VAL A 20 1.29 -29.20 -3.94
CA VAL A 20 0.99 -29.02 -2.52
C VAL A 20 0.23 -30.25 -2.01
N GLU A 21 0.64 -30.79 -0.86
CA GLU A 21 0.04 -31.95 -0.21
C GLU A 21 -0.50 -31.56 1.16
N LYS A 22 -1.60 -32.20 1.58
CA LYS A 22 -2.18 -32.06 2.91
C LYS A 22 -2.22 -33.43 3.59
N ASP A 23 -1.71 -33.50 4.80
CA ASP A 23 -1.81 -34.65 5.70
C ASP A 23 -2.24 -34.19 7.08
N GLY A 24 -3.51 -34.45 7.44
CA GLY A 24 -4.12 -33.88 8.64
C GLY A 24 -4.06 -32.35 8.66
N ASN A 25 -3.37 -31.79 9.67
CA ASN A 25 -3.13 -30.34 9.82
C ASN A 25 -1.80 -29.89 9.20
N LYS A 26 -1.05 -30.78 8.57
CA LYS A 26 0.23 -30.48 7.92
C LYS A 26 -0.01 -30.16 6.45
N ILE A 27 0.50 -29.01 6.00
CA ILE A 27 0.58 -28.65 4.59
C ILE A 27 2.04 -28.75 4.16
N THR A 28 2.30 -29.45 3.05
CA THR A 28 3.62 -29.57 2.45
C THR A 28 3.59 -28.93 1.06
N VAL A 29 4.40 -27.89 0.85
CA VAL A 29 4.59 -27.25 -0.46
C VAL A 29 5.87 -27.80 -1.08
N ARG A 30 5.81 -28.32 -2.31
CA ARG A 30 6.96 -28.80 -3.07
C ARG A 30 7.27 -27.84 -4.20
N THR A 31 8.53 -27.46 -4.35
CA THR A 31 9.03 -26.63 -5.45
C THR A 31 9.89 -27.48 -6.40
N THR A 32 9.95 -27.10 -7.68
CA THR A 32 10.80 -27.79 -8.68
C THR A 32 12.28 -27.41 -8.56
N VAL A 33 12.58 -26.30 -7.89
CA VAL A 33 13.92 -25.83 -7.54
C VAL A 33 13.98 -25.40 -6.06
N PRO A 34 15.13 -25.47 -5.37
CA PRO A 34 15.25 -24.96 -4.00
C PRO A 34 14.85 -23.47 -3.91
N ARG A 35 13.93 -23.14 -2.99
CA ARG A 35 13.42 -21.78 -2.75
C ARG A 35 13.53 -21.40 -1.27
N PRO A 36 14.72 -20.99 -0.80
CA PRO A 36 14.91 -20.54 0.59
C PRO A 36 14.13 -19.26 0.90
N ASP A 37 13.71 -18.52 -0.12
CA ASP A 37 12.90 -17.31 -0.08
C ASP A 37 11.39 -17.58 0.00
N LEU A 38 10.92 -18.84 -0.15
CA LEU A 38 9.49 -19.16 -0.11
C LEU A 38 8.79 -18.68 1.19
N PRO A 39 9.40 -18.77 2.39
CA PRO A 39 8.84 -18.19 3.59
C PRO A 39 8.76 -16.65 3.55
N PHE A 40 9.66 -15.99 2.82
CA PHE A 40 9.69 -14.53 2.63
C PHE A 40 8.68 -14.06 1.57
N LEU A 41 8.44 -14.84 0.52
CA LEU A 41 7.29 -14.62 -0.38
C LEU A 41 5.95 -14.72 0.36
N ASN A 42 5.92 -15.47 1.46
CA ASN A 42 4.76 -15.57 2.34
C ASN A 42 4.63 -14.38 3.31
N GLN A 43 5.58 -13.44 3.28
CA GLN A 43 5.66 -12.21 4.07
C GLN A 43 5.90 -11.04 3.11
N SER A 44 4.95 -10.74 2.22
CA SER A 44 5.03 -9.49 1.45
C SER A 44 5.08 -8.31 2.43
N GLN A 45 6.20 -7.60 2.43
CA GLN A 45 6.56 -6.46 3.30
C GLN A 45 6.14 -5.11 2.68
N ASN A 46 5.12 -5.13 1.85
CA ASN A 46 4.68 -3.97 1.11
C ASN A 46 3.26 -3.71 1.59
N ALA A 47 2.98 -2.49 2.03
CA ALA A 47 1.64 -1.98 2.36
C ALA A 47 0.67 -1.93 1.14
N GLN A 48 0.87 -2.84 0.17
CA GLN A 48 0.20 -2.96 -1.11
C GLN A 48 -0.04 -4.44 -1.49
N GLY A 49 0.44 -5.39 -0.69
CA GLY A 49 0.40 -6.80 -1.03
C GLY A 49 0.13 -7.63 0.20
N THR A 50 -1.12 -8.03 0.39
CA THR A 50 -1.48 -9.17 1.25
C THR A 50 -0.59 -10.34 0.82
N GLY A 51 0.20 -10.88 1.74
CA GLY A 51 0.84 -12.17 1.52
C GLY A 51 -0.19 -13.27 1.20
N PRO A 52 0.21 -14.53 1.03
CA PRO A 52 -0.75 -15.63 0.85
C PRO A 52 -1.60 -15.80 2.12
N GLU A 53 -2.72 -15.09 2.18
CA GLU A 53 -3.69 -15.21 3.25
C GLU A 53 -4.45 -16.54 3.10
N VAL A 54 -4.73 -17.18 4.22
CA VAL A 54 -5.49 -18.42 4.24
C VAL A 54 -6.97 -18.10 4.08
N MET A 55 -7.41 -18.01 2.84
CA MET A 55 -8.79 -17.67 2.51
C MET A 55 -9.73 -18.89 2.49
N PRO A 56 -11.02 -18.72 2.81
CA PRO A 56 -12.00 -19.79 2.66
C PRO A 56 -12.25 -20.14 1.19
N LYS A 57 -12.31 -21.44 0.91
CA LYS A 57 -12.43 -22.02 -0.44
C LYS A 57 -13.64 -21.49 -1.22
N GLU A 58 -14.77 -21.33 -0.55
CA GLU A 58 -16.05 -20.99 -1.18
C GLU A 58 -16.01 -19.60 -1.83
N TYR A 59 -15.23 -18.66 -1.26
CA TYR A 59 -15.06 -17.32 -1.81
C TYR A 59 -13.97 -17.25 -2.88
N THR A 60 -12.96 -18.11 -2.82
CA THR A 60 -11.81 -18.06 -3.75
C THR A 60 -11.98 -18.88 -5.03
N LEU A 61 -12.85 -19.89 -5.04
CA LEU A 61 -13.08 -20.71 -6.23
C LEU A 61 -13.92 -20.02 -7.31
N GLY A 62 -14.73 -19.02 -6.96
CA GLY A 62 -15.43 -18.16 -7.93
C GLY A 62 -14.50 -17.25 -8.74
N LEU A 63 -13.25 -17.07 -8.30
CA LEU A 63 -12.27 -16.17 -8.93
C LEU A 63 -11.61 -16.76 -10.20
N GLY A 64 -11.98 -17.99 -10.59
CA GLY A 64 -11.37 -18.71 -11.72
C GLY A 64 -12.15 -18.73 -13.02
N ASP A 65 -13.48 -18.58 -12.96
CA ASP A 65 -14.38 -18.99 -14.05
C ASP A 65 -15.13 -17.82 -14.69
N GLY A 66 -14.56 -16.61 -14.62
CA GLY A 66 -15.14 -15.40 -15.22
C GLY A 66 -15.70 -14.46 -14.15
N ASP A 67 -15.14 -13.25 -14.16
CA ASP A 67 -15.34 -12.13 -13.24
C ASP A 67 -14.87 -12.37 -11.79
N ALA A 68 -13.57 -12.21 -11.58
CA ALA A 68 -12.96 -12.15 -10.24
C ALA A 68 -13.67 -11.13 -9.32
N CYS A 69 -14.32 -10.09 -9.86
CA CYS A 69 -15.01 -9.08 -9.05
C CYS A 69 -16.23 -9.67 -8.31
N ALA A 70 -16.94 -10.64 -8.90
CA ALA A 70 -18.14 -11.22 -8.30
C ALA A 70 -17.84 -12.04 -7.03
N GLY A 71 -16.66 -12.66 -6.94
CA GLY A 71 -16.21 -13.37 -5.74
C GLY A 71 -15.89 -12.41 -4.59
N PHE A 72 -15.33 -11.24 -4.90
CA PHE A 72 -15.04 -10.21 -3.90
C PHE A 72 -16.32 -9.58 -3.32
N ASP A 73 -17.33 -9.28 -4.14
CA ASP A 73 -18.60 -8.72 -3.65
C ASP A 73 -19.31 -9.63 -2.63
N ALA A 74 -19.22 -10.95 -2.82
CA ALA A 74 -19.79 -11.92 -1.89
C ALA A 74 -18.97 -12.03 -0.60
N TYR A 75 -17.64 -11.94 -0.69
CA TYR A 75 -16.75 -11.93 0.45
C TYR A 75 -16.91 -10.66 1.29
N GLU A 76 -17.06 -9.49 0.66
CA GLU A 76 -17.23 -8.20 1.35
C GLU A 76 -18.50 -8.15 2.22
N LYS A 77 -19.56 -8.84 1.81
CA LYS A 77 -20.82 -8.91 2.57
C LYS A 77 -20.75 -9.84 3.77
N ALA A 78 -19.83 -10.80 3.77
CA ALA A 78 -19.69 -11.81 4.83
C ALA A 78 -18.25 -12.30 4.90
N PRO A 79 -17.29 -11.45 5.33
CA PRO A 79 -15.89 -11.81 5.29
C PRO A 79 -15.61 -12.89 6.33
N ILE A 80 -15.03 -14.00 5.88
CA ILE A 80 -14.55 -15.06 6.76
C ILE A 80 -13.02 -15.04 6.71
N GLY A 81 -12.41 -14.78 7.86
CA GLY A 81 -10.97 -14.80 8.05
C GLY A 81 -10.57 -15.68 9.21
N ASN A 82 -9.27 -15.84 9.40
CA ASN A 82 -8.65 -16.49 10.55
C ASN A 82 -7.90 -15.47 11.42
N GLY A 83 -8.28 -14.19 11.38
CA GLY A 83 -7.68 -13.15 12.22
C GLY A 83 -8.08 -13.24 13.70
N ALA A 84 -7.49 -12.37 14.52
CA ALA A 84 -7.83 -12.24 15.94
C ALA A 84 -9.19 -11.56 16.19
N MET A 85 -9.73 -10.91 15.16
CA MET A 85 -11.00 -10.19 15.18
C MET A 85 -11.93 -10.74 14.09
N LYS A 86 -13.22 -10.79 14.39
CA LYS A 86 -14.29 -11.18 13.48
C LYS A 86 -15.13 -9.95 13.16
N VAL A 87 -15.40 -9.72 11.89
CA VAL A 87 -16.33 -8.67 11.45
C VAL A 87 -17.75 -9.01 11.90
N THR A 88 -18.42 -8.08 12.58
CA THR A 88 -19.81 -8.22 13.03
C THR A 88 -20.78 -7.36 12.24
N ASP A 89 -20.33 -6.16 11.83
CA ASP A 89 -21.11 -5.25 11.00
C ASP A 89 -20.17 -4.50 10.05
N PHE A 90 -20.71 -4.12 8.89
CA PHE A 90 -20.00 -3.36 7.88
C PHE A 90 -20.99 -2.47 7.15
N VAL A 91 -20.73 -1.16 7.18
CA VAL A 91 -21.45 -0.17 6.39
C VAL A 91 -20.44 0.53 5.51
N GLN A 92 -20.61 0.35 4.19
CA GLN A 92 -19.71 0.87 3.18
C GLN A 92 -19.45 2.37 3.36
N GLU A 93 -18.17 2.74 3.31
CA GLU A 93 -17.67 4.11 3.47
C GLU A 93 -18.06 4.81 4.79
N GLN A 94 -18.52 4.05 5.80
CA GLN A 94 -18.94 4.61 7.08
C GLN A 94 -18.27 3.92 8.27
N LYS A 95 -18.43 2.61 8.42
CA LYS A 95 -17.94 1.90 9.61
C LYS A 95 -17.68 0.41 9.38
N TYR A 96 -16.73 -0.11 10.14
CA TYR A 96 -16.55 -1.54 10.38
C TYR A 96 -16.62 -1.81 11.88
N GLU A 97 -17.38 -2.83 12.26
CA GLU A 97 -17.41 -3.32 13.63
C GLU A 97 -16.83 -4.72 13.69
N TYR A 98 -16.03 -4.95 14.73
CA TYR A 98 -15.41 -6.24 14.99
C TYR A 98 -15.63 -6.66 16.43
N GLU A 99 -15.77 -7.97 16.62
CA GLU A 99 -15.67 -8.64 17.91
C GLU A 99 -14.42 -9.50 17.97
N ARG A 100 -13.79 -9.60 19.14
CA ARG A 100 -12.64 -10.48 19.34
C ARG A 100 -13.03 -11.92 19.10
N PHE A 101 -12.22 -12.63 18.32
CA PHE A 101 -12.44 -14.05 18.08
C PHE A 101 -12.04 -14.85 19.33
N VAL A 102 -13.03 -15.41 20.02
CA VAL A 102 -12.85 -16.09 21.31
C VAL A 102 -11.91 -17.29 21.20
N ASP A 103 -12.03 -18.05 20.12
CA ASP A 103 -11.22 -19.25 19.85
C ASP A 103 -10.01 -18.94 18.96
N TYR A 104 -9.39 -17.76 19.15
CA TYR A 104 -8.21 -17.40 18.37
C TYR A 104 -7.09 -18.42 18.57
N TYR A 105 -6.55 -18.95 17.48
CA TYR A 105 -5.70 -20.13 17.53
C TYR A 105 -4.29 -19.85 18.03
N TRP A 106 -3.83 -18.59 18.05
CA TRP A 106 -2.46 -18.24 18.44
C TRP A 106 -2.35 -18.11 19.97
N THR A 107 -2.44 -19.25 20.65
CA THR A 107 -2.36 -19.37 22.10
C THR A 107 -1.27 -20.37 22.51
N LYS A 108 -0.78 -20.24 23.75
CA LYS A 108 0.17 -21.23 24.32
C LYS A 108 -0.43 -22.63 24.39
N GLU A 109 -1.73 -22.74 24.62
CA GLU A 109 -2.48 -24.01 24.66
C GLU A 109 -2.44 -24.73 23.31
N ASN A 110 -2.42 -23.96 22.22
CA ASN A 110 -2.29 -24.48 20.85
C ASN A 110 -0.83 -24.65 20.41
N GLY A 111 0.13 -24.56 21.33
CA GLY A 111 1.56 -24.82 21.07
C GLY A 111 2.35 -23.64 20.54
N PHE A 112 1.81 -22.42 20.56
CA PHE A 112 2.55 -21.21 20.20
C PHE A 112 3.38 -20.68 21.37
N SER A 113 4.44 -19.91 21.09
CA SER A 113 5.34 -19.35 22.10
C SER A 113 4.69 -18.33 23.03
N GLU A 114 3.63 -17.68 22.56
CA GLU A 114 2.90 -16.64 23.27
C GLU A 114 1.41 -16.67 22.93
N ASP A 115 0.59 -16.04 23.79
CA ASP A 115 -0.82 -15.79 23.54
C ASP A 115 -0.99 -14.41 22.92
N ARG A 116 -1.43 -14.37 21.65
CA ARG A 116 -1.66 -13.14 20.88
C ARG A 116 -3.11 -12.68 20.88
N THR A 117 -3.94 -13.22 21.77
CA THR A 117 -5.32 -12.78 21.93
C THR A 117 -5.36 -11.33 22.42
N TYR A 118 -6.04 -10.46 21.66
CA TYR A 118 -6.25 -9.07 22.03
C TYR A 118 -6.98 -8.94 23.37
N LYS A 119 -6.67 -7.88 24.12
CA LYS A 119 -7.23 -7.66 25.46
C LYS A 119 -8.56 -6.91 25.44
N PHE A 120 -8.89 -6.26 24.32
CA PHE A 120 -10.20 -5.65 24.08
C PHE A 120 -11.16 -6.64 23.42
N GLU A 121 -12.46 -6.42 23.57
CA GLU A 121 -13.50 -7.29 23.02
C GLU A 121 -14.11 -6.75 21.73
N LYS A 122 -14.12 -5.44 21.56
CA LYS A 122 -14.71 -4.76 20.41
C LYS A 122 -13.72 -3.79 19.80
N LEU A 123 -13.76 -3.70 18.47
CA LEU A 123 -13.07 -2.67 17.71
C LEU A 123 -14.10 -2.06 16.77
N VAL A 124 -14.23 -0.74 16.79
CA VAL A 124 -15.05 0.00 15.84
C VAL A 124 -14.11 0.91 15.07
N LEU A 125 -14.13 0.78 13.74
CA LEU A 125 -13.38 1.63 12.84
C LEU A 125 -14.39 2.50 12.09
N GLU A 126 -14.33 3.80 12.30
CA GLU A 126 -15.22 4.77 11.66
C GLU A 126 -14.46 5.60 10.63
N VAL A 127 -15.11 5.84 9.49
CA VAL A 127 -14.59 6.72 8.45
C VAL A 127 -14.97 8.16 8.81
N VAL A 128 -13.98 8.92 9.27
CA VAL A 128 -14.12 10.35 9.59
C VAL A 128 -13.16 11.13 8.71
N PRO A 129 -13.60 11.65 7.54
CA PRO A 129 -12.70 12.26 6.57
C PRO A 129 -11.99 13.52 7.08
N GLU A 130 -12.68 14.35 7.86
CA GLU A 130 -12.15 15.63 8.31
C GLU A 130 -11.24 15.50 9.54
N ASP A 131 -10.01 15.99 9.40
CA ASP A 131 -8.98 16.00 10.46
C ASP A 131 -9.48 16.60 11.77
N SER A 132 -10.11 17.79 11.70
CA SER A 132 -10.60 18.50 12.89
C SER A 132 -11.68 17.73 13.64
N THR A 133 -12.52 16.97 12.92
CA THR A 133 -13.53 16.11 13.52
C THR A 133 -12.87 14.94 14.27
N ARG A 134 -11.81 14.34 13.72
CA ARG A 134 -11.05 13.30 14.42
C ARG A 134 -10.40 13.82 15.70
N VAL A 135 -9.76 14.98 15.65
CA VAL A 135 -9.17 15.62 16.85
C VAL A 135 -10.24 15.92 17.90
N ALA A 136 -11.39 16.45 17.50
CA ALA A 136 -12.49 16.73 18.42
C ALA A 136 -13.04 15.46 19.08
N ALA A 137 -13.20 14.37 18.34
CA ALA A 137 -13.63 13.07 18.87
C ALA A 137 -12.62 12.52 19.89
N LEU A 138 -11.32 12.62 19.60
CA LEU A 138 -10.26 12.25 20.54
C LEU A 138 -10.31 13.11 21.81
N ALA A 139 -10.49 14.43 21.68
CA ALA A 139 -10.58 15.35 22.81
C ALA A 139 -11.82 15.11 23.69
N ALA A 140 -12.93 14.70 23.09
CA ALA A 140 -14.17 14.36 23.79
C ALA A 140 -14.11 12.98 24.48
N GLY A 141 -13.15 12.13 24.12
CA GLY A 141 -13.09 10.73 24.56
C GLY A 141 -14.05 9.81 23.79
N ASP A 142 -14.57 10.27 22.65
CA ASP A 142 -15.42 9.48 21.75
C ASP A 142 -14.58 8.52 20.88
N ALA A 143 -13.28 8.79 20.71
CA ALA A 143 -12.33 7.94 19.99
C ALA A 143 -11.10 7.60 20.86
N ASP A 144 -10.71 6.33 20.89
CA ASP A 144 -9.49 5.85 21.57
C ASP A 144 -8.22 6.04 20.72
N LEU A 145 -8.36 5.99 19.40
CA LEU A 145 -7.28 6.10 18.42
C LEU A 145 -7.80 6.83 17.18
N ILE A 146 -7.00 7.75 16.64
CA ILE A 146 -7.29 8.41 15.36
C ILE A 146 -6.10 8.31 14.42
N GLU A 147 -6.37 8.32 13.12
CA GLU A 147 -5.36 8.63 12.13
C GLU A 147 -5.01 10.12 12.20
N GLY A 148 -3.72 10.41 12.36
CA GLY A 148 -3.17 11.76 12.43
C GLY A 148 -2.23 12.06 11.27
N ASN A 149 -2.15 13.33 10.90
CA ASN A 149 -1.11 13.84 10.01
C ASN A 149 -0.30 14.94 10.71
N VAL A 150 0.77 15.39 10.05
CA VAL A 150 1.71 16.38 10.61
C VAL A 150 1.04 17.71 11.01
N LEU A 151 -0.06 18.09 10.36
CA LEU A 151 -0.76 19.35 10.62
C LEU A 151 -1.57 19.27 11.93
N MET A 152 -1.98 18.08 12.33
CA MET A 152 -2.79 17.84 13.54
C MET A 152 -1.94 17.74 14.81
N ILE A 153 -0.61 17.61 14.69
CA ILE A 153 0.30 17.40 15.84
C ILE A 153 0.09 18.44 16.95
N PRO A 154 0.07 19.76 16.68
CA PRO A 154 -0.07 20.76 17.74
C PRO A 154 -1.40 20.65 18.49
N ASP A 155 -2.49 20.31 17.78
CA ASP A 155 -3.81 20.17 18.38
C ASP A 155 -3.89 18.91 19.24
N ILE A 156 -3.28 17.80 18.79
CA ILE A 156 -3.24 16.54 19.56
C ILE A 156 -2.38 16.69 20.82
N GLU A 157 -1.22 17.37 20.72
CA GLU A 157 -0.34 17.66 21.87
C GLU A 157 -1.00 18.56 22.92
N ALA A 158 -2.00 19.35 22.54
CA ALA A 158 -2.77 20.19 23.46
C ALA A 158 -3.82 19.40 24.27
N ILE A 159 -4.15 18.16 23.87
CA ILE A 159 -5.11 17.31 24.57
C ILE A 159 -4.38 16.55 25.69
N SER A 160 -4.86 16.64 26.92
CA SER A 160 -4.23 15.94 28.05
C SER A 160 -4.44 14.43 27.97
N GLY A 161 -3.36 13.65 28.14
CA GLY A 161 -3.44 12.19 28.21
C GLY A 161 -3.41 11.48 26.85
N THR A 162 -3.22 12.22 25.76
CA THR A 162 -2.95 11.66 24.44
C THR A 162 -1.46 11.39 24.25
N GLN A 163 -1.13 10.54 23.30
CA GLN A 163 0.23 10.30 22.83
C GLN A 163 0.22 10.18 21.32
N ILE A 164 1.26 10.70 20.68
CA ILE A 164 1.45 10.57 19.23
C ILE A 164 2.41 9.41 18.99
N SER A 165 1.93 8.37 18.33
CA SER A 165 2.76 7.25 17.86
C SER A 165 3.14 7.50 16.41
N TRP A 166 4.42 7.75 16.16
CA TRP A 166 4.96 7.97 14.82
C TRP A 166 6.34 7.32 14.70
N GLN A 167 6.78 7.08 13.46
CA GLN A 167 8.10 6.57 13.13
C GLN A 167 8.63 7.35 11.93
N ASP A 168 9.93 7.66 11.93
CA ASP A 168 10.57 8.26 10.76
C ASP A 168 10.45 7.31 9.57
N GLU A 169 10.18 7.88 8.39
CA GLU A 169 10.13 7.14 7.12
C GLU A 169 9.01 6.09 7.05
N SER A 170 7.93 6.26 7.83
CA SER A 170 6.75 5.38 7.80
C SER A 170 5.95 5.48 6.50
N ALA A 171 6.17 6.53 5.70
CA ALA A 171 5.59 6.72 4.38
C ALA A 171 6.66 7.30 3.43
N TYR A 172 6.54 6.96 2.16
CA TYR A 172 7.37 7.51 1.09
C TYR A 172 6.46 7.91 -0.08
N ASN A 173 6.85 8.97 -0.76
CA ASN A 173 6.24 9.38 -2.02
C ASN A 173 7.17 8.95 -3.15
N TRP A 174 6.60 8.32 -4.17
CA TRP A 174 7.35 7.94 -5.36
C TRP A 174 6.59 8.37 -6.61
N VAL A 175 7.34 8.73 -7.65
CA VAL A 175 6.79 9.04 -8.96
C VAL A 175 7.23 7.93 -9.89
N VAL A 176 6.26 7.21 -10.44
CA VAL A 176 6.50 6.18 -11.44
C VAL A 176 6.12 6.73 -12.80
N MET A 177 7.11 6.83 -13.69
CA MET A 177 6.86 7.22 -15.07
C MET A 177 6.46 5.97 -15.87
N VAL A 178 5.18 5.65 -15.83
CA VAL A 178 4.58 4.51 -16.53
C VAL A 178 4.83 4.64 -18.03
N ASP A 179 5.07 3.51 -18.70
CA ASP A 179 5.34 3.37 -20.14
C ASP A 179 6.64 4.01 -20.66
N CYS A 180 7.44 4.66 -19.82
CA CYS A 180 8.71 5.26 -20.25
C CYS A 180 9.83 4.23 -20.58
N TRP A 181 9.52 2.94 -20.54
CA TRP A 181 10.33 1.87 -21.11
C TRP A 181 10.03 1.63 -22.60
N GLU A 182 8.93 2.15 -23.13
CA GLU A 182 8.57 2.04 -24.53
C GLU A 182 9.41 2.99 -25.39
N VAL A 183 9.99 2.46 -26.47
CA VAL A 183 10.94 3.20 -27.32
C VAL A 183 10.31 4.45 -27.94
N ASP A 184 9.01 4.42 -28.21
CA ASP A 184 8.27 5.51 -28.83
C ASP A 184 7.58 6.44 -27.81
N MET A 185 8.10 6.52 -26.59
CA MET A 185 7.64 7.46 -25.58
C MET A 185 8.61 8.62 -25.39
N TRP A 186 8.06 9.82 -25.19
CA TRP A 186 8.84 11.05 -25.00
C TRP A 186 9.84 10.98 -23.82
N CYS A 187 9.56 10.14 -22.84
CA CYS A 187 10.35 9.90 -21.64
C CYS A 187 11.26 8.65 -21.73
N TYR A 188 11.38 8.01 -22.90
CA TYR A 188 12.26 6.85 -23.11
C TYR A 188 13.73 7.20 -22.89
N ASP A 189 14.14 8.40 -23.34
CA ASP A 189 15.48 8.90 -23.09
C ASP A 189 15.68 9.17 -21.60
N LYS A 190 16.70 8.55 -21.00
CA LYS A 190 17.03 8.72 -19.58
C LYS A 190 17.24 10.18 -19.19
N ARG A 191 17.71 11.03 -20.11
CA ARG A 191 17.95 12.46 -19.86
C ARG A 191 16.65 13.20 -19.56
N VAL A 192 15.55 12.80 -20.19
CA VAL A 192 14.22 13.36 -19.91
C VAL A 192 13.78 13.00 -18.50
N ARG A 193 13.97 11.74 -18.08
CA ARG A 193 13.66 11.32 -16.71
C ARG A 193 14.52 12.05 -15.68
N GLN A 194 15.82 12.18 -15.94
CA GLN A 194 16.73 12.96 -15.10
C GLN A 194 16.32 14.43 -15.00
N ALA A 195 15.87 15.04 -16.10
CA ALA A 195 15.39 16.41 -16.12
C ALA A 195 14.13 16.60 -15.25
N VAL A 196 13.15 15.70 -15.38
CA VAL A 196 11.94 15.76 -14.55
C VAL A 196 12.28 15.63 -13.07
N GLU A 197 13.20 14.73 -12.72
CA GLU A 197 13.64 14.56 -11.33
C GLU A 197 14.33 15.80 -10.76
N MET A 198 15.11 16.51 -11.56
CA MET A 198 15.74 17.79 -11.21
C MET A 198 14.74 18.97 -11.17
N ALA A 199 13.62 18.86 -11.86
CA ALA A 199 12.57 19.89 -11.89
C ALA A 199 11.62 19.83 -10.69
N ILE A 200 11.73 18.83 -9.81
CA ILE A 200 10.91 18.70 -8.61
C ILE A 200 11.58 19.42 -7.43
N ASP A 201 10.99 20.52 -6.97
CA ASP A 201 11.42 21.24 -5.76
C ASP A 201 10.96 20.50 -4.50
N ARG A 202 11.68 19.41 -4.17
CA ARG A 202 11.43 18.58 -3.01
C ARG A 202 11.55 19.36 -1.69
N LYS A 203 12.40 20.38 -1.65
CA LYS A 203 12.62 21.16 -0.43
C LYS A 203 11.36 21.96 -0.11
N THR A 204 10.82 22.68 -1.09
CA THR A 204 9.58 23.43 -0.93
C THR A 204 8.40 22.51 -0.60
N ILE A 205 8.33 21.32 -1.22
CA ILE A 205 7.30 20.32 -0.91
C ILE A 205 7.41 19.86 0.56
N VAL A 206 8.62 19.48 1.01
CA VAL A 206 8.85 19.03 2.39
C VAL A 206 8.54 20.13 3.39
N ASP A 207 9.07 21.33 3.18
CA ASP A 207 8.91 22.45 4.12
C ASP A 207 7.44 22.88 4.28
N ASN A 208 6.68 22.89 3.18
CA ASN A 208 5.30 23.38 3.19
C ASN A 208 4.26 22.31 3.54
N LEU A 209 4.47 21.04 3.17
CA LEU A 209 3.48 19.98 3.38
C LEU A 209 3.77 19.07 4.57
N TYR A 210 5.05 18.77 4.82
CA TYR A 210 5.45 17.75 5.81
C TYR A 210 6.14 18.35 7.04
N GLY A 211 6.73 19.54 6.92
CA GLY A 211 7.41 20.23 8.01
C GLY A 211 8.48 19.36 8.66
N ARG A 212 8.41 19.20 10.00
CA ARG A 212 9.40 18.47 10.79
C ARG A 212 9.45 16.96 10.52
N GLY A 213 8.45 16.39 9.85
CA GLY A 213 8.38 14.95 9.58
C GLY A 213 8.87 14.53 8.19
N GLY A 214 9.26 15.47 7.32
CA GLY A 214 9.66 15.15 5.95
C GLY A 214 11.16 14.96 5.80
N THR A 215 11.56 13.99 4.98
CA THR A 215 12.95 13.79 4.53
C THR A 215 13.01 13.81 3.00
N MET A 216 14.09 14.37 2.45
CA MET A 216 14.38 14.31 1.01
C MET A 216 15.33 13.15 0.65
N LYS A 217 15.80 12.39 1.64
CA LYS A 217 16.75 11.30 1.45
C LYS A 217 16.05 10.02 1.01
N GLY A 218 16.78 9.18 0.30
CA GLY A 218 16.27 7.91 -0.22
C GLY A 218 15.57 8.03 -1.57
N TRP A 219 15.22 6.87 -2.12
CA TRP A 219 14.57 6.76 -3.43
C TRP A 219 13.53 5.65 -3.43
N GLY A 220 12.27 6.02 -3.65
CA GLY A 220 11.15 5.08 -3.60
C GLY A 220 11.10 4.36 -2.25
N HIS A 221 11.22 3.02 -2.28
CA HIS A 221 11.18 2.17 -1.08
C HIS A 221 12.49 2.12 -0.29
N VAL A 222 13.58 2.71 -0.79
CA VAL A 222 14.90 2.66 -0.13
C VAL A 222 15.18 3.99 0.55
N THR A 223 14.90 4.04 1.85
CA THR A 223 15.06 5.20 2.73
C THR A 223 16.25 5.01 3.69
N PRO A 224 16.70 6.03 4.43
CA PRO A 224 17.80 5.86 5.40
C PRO A 224 17.66 4.72 6.42
N ASN A 225 16.44 4.36 6.84
CA ASN A 225 16.16 3.22 7.71
C ASN A 225 16.19 1.86 6.99
N SER A 226 16.28 1.86 5.65
CA SER A 226 16.32 0.63 4.86
C SER A 226 17.69 -0.04 4.93
N MET A 227 17.69 -1.36 5.08
CA MET A 227 18.92 -2.14 5.01
C MET A 227 19.57 -1.98 3.62
N GLY A 228 20.84 -1.57 3.59
CA GLY A 228 21.57 -1.33 2.34
C GLY A 228 21.37 0.05 1.72
N TYR A 229 20.77 1.00 2.45
CA TYR A 229 20.72 2.39 2.04
C TYR A 229 22.12 2.97 1.79
N SER A 230 22.20 3.81 0.76
CA SER A 230 23.38 4.57 0.37
C SER A 230 22.93 5.96 -0.05
N GLU A 231 23.64 7.00 0.40
CA GLU A 231 23.39 8.39 -0.01
C GLU A 231 23.55 8.59 -1.53
N ALA A 232 24.22 7.66 -2.23
CA ALA A 232 24.28 7.65 -3.69
C ALA A 232 22.93 7.43 -4.38
N LEU A 233 21.91 6.98 -3.64
CA LEU A 233 20.54 6.84 -4.11
C LEU A 233 19.71 8.12 -3.92
N ASP A 234 20.20 9.10 -3.17
CA ASP A 234 19.44 10.33 -2.90
C ASP A 234 19.09 11.05 -4.22
N PRO A 235 17.91 11.68 -4.30
CA PRO A 235 17.46 12.33 -5.51
C PRO A 235 18.38 13.49 -5.90
N PRO A 236 18.47 13.81 -7.21
CA PRO A 236 19.25 14.97 -7.63
C PRO A 236 18.68 16.25 -7.01
N ALA A 237 19.56 17.22 -6.76
CA ALA A 237 19.14 18.53 -6.29
C ALA A 237 18.24 19.23 -7.33
N TYR A 238 17.36 20.08 -6.84
CA TYR A 238 16.51 20.93 -7.69
C TYR A 238 17.38 21.88 -8.51
N ASP A 239 17.29 21.78 -9.84
CA ASP A 239 18.05 22.57 -10.80
C ASP A 239 17.25 22.70 -12.10
N LEU A 240 16.44 23.76 -12.18
CA LEU A 240 15.53 23.99 -13.29
C LEU A 240 16.28 24.29 -14.60
N ASP A 241 17.38 25.04 -14.53
CA ASP A 241 18.16 25.41 -15.73
C ASP A 241 18.78 24.17 -16.37
N LYS A 242 19.35 23.28 -15.55
CA LYS A 242 19.90 22.01 -16.02
C LYS A 242 18.82 21.05 -16.52
N ALA A 243 17.66 21.02 -15.87
CA ALA A 243 16.52 20.24 -16.35
C ALA A 243 16.09 20.68 -17.75
N ILE A 244 15.93 21.99 -17.98
CA ILE A 244 15.58 22.57 -19.29
C ILE A 244 16.65 22.22 -20.34
N ALA A 245 17.93 22.33 -19.99
CA ALA A 245 19.02 21.97 -20.89
C ALA A 245 18.96 20.48 -21.31
N LEU A 246 18.73 19.57 -20.34
CA LEU A 246 18.60 18.13 -20.61
C LEU A 246 17.39 17.80 -21.49
N LEU A 247 16.25 18.48 -21.29
CA LEU A 247 15.07 18.32 -22.15
C LEU A 247 15.39 18.72 -23.59
N LYS A 248 16.05 19.87 -23.78
CA LYS A 248 16.47 20.35 -25.11
C LYS A 248 17.45 19.39 -25.79
N GLU A 249 18.43 18.88 -25.06
CA GLU A 249 19.37 17.85 -25.57
C GLU A 249 18.69 16.52 -25.93
N ALA A 250 17.54 16.23 -25.32
CA ALA A 250 16.70 15.07 -25.63
C ALA A 250 15.69 15.33 -26.75
N GLY A 251 15.71 16.52 -27.37
CA GLY A 251 14.80 16.90 -28.45
C GLY A 251 13.42 17.33 -28.00
N ILE A 252 13.29 17.73 -26.72
CA ILE A 252 12.09 18.37 -26.18
C ILE A 252 12.36 19.86 -26.02
N GLU A 253 11.74 20.69 -26.86
CA GLU A 253 11.86 22.14 -26.81
C GLU A 253 10.46 22.76 -26.84
N ASP A 254 10.23 23.78 -26.00
CA ASP A 254 8.92 24.41 -25.79
C ASP A 254 7.78 23.41 -25.51
N GLY A 255 8.10 22.36 -24.74
CA GLY A 255 7.16 21.30 -24.37
C GLY A 255 6.77 20.35 -25.52
N LYS A 256 7.47 20.39 -26.66
CA LYS A 256 7.16 19.56 -27.82
C LYS A 256 8.18 18.45 -28.05
N TRP A 257 7.69 17.25 -28.34
CA TRP A 257 8.48 16.11 -28.78
C TRP A 257 7.95 15.61 -30.12
N LYS A 258 8.82 15.44 -31.12
CA LYS A 258 8.44 15.10 -32.51
C LYS A 258 7.39 16.04 -33.12
N GLY A 259 7.39 17.31 -32.71
CA GLY A 259 6.47 18.34 -33.20
C GLY A 259 5.11 18.38 -32.51
N GLU A 260 4.83 17.47 -31.57
CA GLU A 260 3.60 17.42 -30.80
C GLU A 260 3.81 17.87 -29.35
N GLN A 261 2.81 18.53 -28.75
CA GLN A 261 2.88 18.90 -27.34
C GLN A 261 2.92 17.64 -26.49
N VAL A 262 3.91 17.54 -25.60
CA VAL A 262 3.98 16.50 -24.59
C VAL A 262 2.82 16.70 -23.62
N LYS A 263 1.99 15.66 -23.48
CA LYS A 263 0.86 15.62 -22.55
C LYS A 263 1.02 14.38 -21.70
N PHE A 264 0.87 14.56 -20.40
CA PHE A 264 0.81 13.45 -19.47
C PHE A 264 -0.20 13.75 -18.37
N SER A 265 -0.69 12.67 -17.79
CA SER A 265 -1.58 12.72 -16.64
C SER A 265 -0.79 12.26 -15.44
N ILE A 266 -0.89 13.02 -14.34
CA ILE A 266 -0.42 12.54 -13.05
C ILE A 266 -1.60 11.83 -12.41
N TYR A 267 -1.42 10.54 -12.19
CA TYR A 267 -2.34 9.71 -11.44
C TYR A 267 -1.76 9.52 -10.06
N THR A 268 -2.53 9.89 -9.05
CA THR A 268 -2.18 9.62 -7.66
C THR A 268 -3.03 8.47 -7.18
N TRP A 269 -2.41 7.59 -6.44
CA TRP A 269 -3.10 6.58 -5.67
C TRP A 269 -2.44 6.55 -4.30
N GLU A 270 -3.26 6.38 -3.28
CA GLU A 270 -2.78 6.20 -1.93
C GLU A 270 -2.50 4.73 -1.72
N ALA A 271 -1.23 4.40 -1.53
CA ALA A 271 -0.81 3.07 -1.16
C ALA A 271 -1.10 2.85 0.33
N GLY A 272 -2.31 2.38 0.64
CA GLY A 272 -2.71 2.11 2.01
C GLY A 272 -3.48 0.81 2.15
N ASP A 273 -3.05 -0.02 3.10
CA ASP A 273 -3.86 -1.08 3.70
C ASP A 273 -4.87 -0.49 4.71
N THR A 274 -5.42 0.71 4.45
CA THR A 274 -6.48 1.20 5.34
C THR A 274 -7.63 0.20 5.25
N PRO A 275 -8.17 -0.29 6.39
CA PRO A 275 -9.18 -1.35 6.39
C PRO A 275 -10.48 -0.96 5.68
N PHE A 276 -10.57 0.29 5.20
CA PHE A 276 -11.67 0.85 4.42
C PHE A 276 -11.50 0.71 2.91
N PHE A 277 -10.31 0.35 2.40
CA PHE A 277 -10.15 0.03 0.99
C PHE A 277 -10.75 -1.34 0.70
N LEU A 278 -11.97 -1.32 0.17
CA LEU A 278 -12.62 -2.51 -0.36
C LEU A 278 -11.83 -3.08 -1.54
N SER A 279 -11.77 -4.40 -1.63
CA SER A 279 -11.33 -5.11 -2.84
C SER A 279 -12.19 -4.75 -4.07
N SER A 280 -13.44 -4.35 -3.90
CA SER A 280 -14.30 -3.84 -4.97
C SER A 280 -13.90 -2.42 -5.39
N ARG A 281 -13.29 -1.63 -4.51
CA ARG A 281 -12.65 -0.36 -4.88
C ARG A 281 -11.41 -0.61 -5.73
N SER A 282 -10.59 -1.62 -5.44
CA SER A 282 -9.47 -1.98 -6.33
C SER A 282 -9.98 -2.49 -7.69
N CYS A 283 -11.12 -3.19 -7.77
CA CYS A 283 -11.74 -3.57 -9.05
C CYS A 283 -12.36 -2.39 -9.84
N SER A 284 -12.83 -1.34 -9.16
CA SER A 284 -13.34 -0.12 -9.82
C SER A 284 -12.25 0.92 -10.10
N GLU A 285 -11.21 1.00 -9.28
CA GLU A 285 -9.98 1.78 -9.49
C GLU A 285 -9.13 1.17 -10.60
N MET A 286 -9.04 -0.16 -10.71
CA MET A 286 -8.51 -0.83 -11.92
C MET A 286 -9.27 -0.42 -13.18
N ARG A 287 -10.54 -0.01 -13.06
CA ARG A 287 -11.36 0.52 -14.17
C ARG A 287 -11.38 2.05 -14.25
N GLY A 288 -10.77 2.76 -13.32
CA GLY A 288 -10.98 4.19 -13.13
C GLY A 288 -9.91 4.85 -12.27
N TRP A 289 -8.73 5.06 -12.86
CA TRP A 289 -7.71 5.93 -12.28
C TRP A 289 -8.28 7.35 -12.13
N LYS A 290 -8.36 7.88 -10.91
CA LYS A 290 -8.77 9.27 -10.70
C LYS A 290 -7.63 10.20 -11.14
N THR A 291 -7.90 11.03 -12.14
CA THR A 291 -6.96 12.03 -12.66
C THR A 291 -7.03 13.27 -11.77
N LEU A 292 -5.92 13.69 -11.16
CA LEU A 292 -5.88 14.97 -10.42
C LEU A 292 -5.66 16.19 -11.34
N GLY A 293 -5.45 15.95 -12.63
CA GLY A 293 -5.32 17.00 -13.64
C GLY A 293 -4.40 16.56 -14.78
N SER A 294 -4.65 17.11 -15.96
CA SER A 294 -3.72 17.06 -17.08
C SER A 294 -2.69 18.17 -16.91
N MET A 295 -1.41 17.81 -16.87
CA MET A 295 -0.33 18.79 -16.80
C MET A 295 0.31 18.94 -18.19
N TRP A 296 0.63 20.19 -18.53
CA TRP A 296 1.28 20.54 -19.79
C TRP A 296 2.73 20.86 -19.47
N MET A 297 3.67 20.22 -20.18
CA MET A 297 5.08 20.61 -20.19
C MET A 297 5.29 21.83 -21.07
#